data_AF-T1FMB3-F1
#
_entry.id   AF-T1FMB3-F1
#
_cell.length_a   1.000
_cell.length_b   1.000
_cell.length_c   1.000
_cell.angle_alpha   90.00
_cell.angle_beta   90.00
_cell.angle_gamma   90.00
#
_symmetry.space_group_name_H-M   'P 1'
#
loop_
_entity.id
_entity.type
_entity.pdbx_description
1 polymer ?
#
loop_
_entity_poly.entity_id
_entity_poly.type
_entity_poly.pdbx_seq_one_letter_code
_entity_poly.pdbx_strand_id
1 'polypeptide(L)'
;MEQILGVLGKIPNTKTRNDDDFSDRLLYRHTSALFVLFAIVVSTKQYVGDPIQCWVPAEFTGNHEEYTNNFCWIRNTYYLPYEKNIPKEYEHDKRQIIPYYQWMPMILAIQGLLCYLPILLWRCLNDKSGIDVNTVVEAGEAFTNAEIAESREKTLTHMTRQLDRYLSNQKDVPKGCTISLKQCFSHACCSLFGRHKGNYLMCLYLIVKVLALASVFGQLFALNFFLGQDFHMYGFDAIHSMITGTDVSASPRFPRVTMCDFKIRRLGNVQRYTVQCVLPINLFNEKIYLFVWFWLAFVSAILSFSLISWIARAVMKSDKHRYIRKHLHLMEKLQRDSDKKNAVKFVEDYLKQDGVFILRLVGHNTNALTVTEFVGHLWDNYRVKPLTDRIEKELSEV
;
A
#
# COMPACT_ATOMS: atom_id res chain seq x y z
N MET A 1 3.26 -9.61 -30.20
CA MET A 1 2.30 -9.69 -29.07
C MET A 1 2.71 -10.76 -28.05
N GLU A 2 3.23 -11.92 -28.48
CA GLU A 2 3.70 -12.99 -27.56
C GLU A 2 4.97 -12.65 -26.77
N GLN A 3 5.88 -11.83 -27.30
CA GLN A 3 7.09 -11.43 -26.58
C GLN A 3 6.81 -10.51 -25.38
N ILE A 4 5.74 -9.70 -25.41
CA ILE A 4 5.38 -8.81 -24.29
C ILE A 4 4.73 -9.61 -23.15
N LEU A 5 3.92 -10.62 -23.49
CA LEU A 5 3.38 -11.59 -22.53
C LEU A 5 4.47 -12.48 -21.92
N GLY A 6 5.53 -12.80 -22.68
CA GLY A 6 6.70 -13.53 -22.18
C GLY A 6 7.55 -12.77 -21.15
N VAL A 7 7.54 -11.43 -21.18
CA VAL A 7 8.22 -10.59 -20.17
C VAL A 7 7.39 -10.49 -18.89
N LEU A 8 6.06 -10.46 -18.98
CA LEU A 8 5.16 -10.56 -17.83
C LEU A 8 5.15 -11.97 -17.20
N GLY A 9 5.39 -13.02 -18.00
CA GLY A 9 5.51 -14.40 -17.52
C GLY A 9 6.86 -14.75 -16.86
N LYS A 10 7.86 -13.87 -16.97
CA LYS A 10 9.18 -13.99 -16.31
C LYS A 10 9.34 -12.96 -15.18
N ILE A 11 8.27 -12.60 -14.49
CA ILE A 11 8.43 -12.06 -13.14
C ILE A 11 9.08 -13.21 -12.35
N PRO A 12 10.32 -13.06 -11.85
CA PRO A 12 10.95 -14.10 -11.05
C PRO A 12 9.95 -14.46 -9.96
N ASN A 13 9.82 -15.74 -9.64
CA ASN A 13 8.93 -16.24 -8.60
C ASN A 13 9.33 -15.60 -7.27
N THR A 14 8.94 -14.34 -7.05
CA THR A 14 9.22 -13.58 -5.85
C THR A 14 8.39 -14.26 -4.81
N LYS A 15 9.04 -15.14 -4.04
CA LYS A 15 8.45 -15.88 -2.94
C LYS A 15 7.48 -14.95 -2.22
N THR A 16 6.20 -15.31 -2.24
CA THR A 16 5.15 -14.46 -1.69
C THR A 16 5.37 -14.34 -0.19
N ARG A 17 5.96 -13.22 0.22
CA ARG A 17 6.13 -12.89 1.64
C ARG A 17 4.75 -12.62 2.25
N ASN A 18 4.46 -13.33 3.34
CA ASN A 18 3.18 -13.28 4.03
C ASN A 18 3.32 -12.66 5.44
N ASP A 19 4.22 -11.70 5.60
CA ASP A 19 4.56 -11.05 6.87
C ASP A 19 3.64 -9.87 7.25
N ASP A 20 2.44 -9.83 6.68
CA ASP A 20 1.49 -8.71 6.78
C ASP A 20 0.03 -9.17 6.77
N ASP A 21 -0.89 -8.21 6.85
CA ASP A 21 -2.33 -8.45 6.83
C ASP A 21 -2.90 -8.41 5.39
N PHE A 22 -4.10 -8.98 5.23
CA PHE A 22 -4.88 -8.85 4.00
C PHE A 22 -5.05 -7.40 3.53
N SER A 23 -5.28 -6.46 4.46
CA SER A 23 -5.46 -5.04 4.14
C SER A 23 -4.21 -4.41 3.52
N ASP A 24 -3.01 -4.84 3.94
CA ASP A 24 -1.76 -4.36 3.35
C ASP A 24 -1.60 -4.92 1.92
N ARG A 25 -1.88 -6.22 1.73
CA ARG A 25 -1.88 -6.88 0.41
C ARG A 25 -2.83 -6.23 -0.57
N LEU A 26 -4.00 -5.80 -0.10
CA LEU A 26 -4.96 -5.06 -0.92
C LEU A 26 -4.33 -3.76 -1.48
N LEU A 27 -3.53 -3.06 -0.70
CA LEU A 27 -2.84 -1.85 -1.14
C LEU A 27 -1.64 -2.16 -2.05
N TYR A 28 -0.57 -2.79 -1.53
CA TYR A 28 0.69 -2.86 -2.28
C TYR A 28 0.67 -3.88 -3.42
N ARG A 29 -0.16 -4.94 -3.35
CA ARG A 29 -0.24 -5.97 -4.40
C ARG A 29 -1.40 -5.67 -5.35
N HIS A 30 -2.63 -5.64 -4.84
CA HIS A 30 -3.81 -5.53 -5.70
C HIS A 30 -3.98 -4.12 -6.29
N THR A 31 -3.89 -3.07 -5.48
CA THR A 31 -4.05 -1.69 -5.97
C THR A 31 -2.88 -1.28 -6.86
N SER A 32 -1.64 -1.66 -6.51
CA SER A 32 -0.50 -1.43 -7.40
C SER A 32 -0.65 -2.15 -8.75
N ALA A 33 -1.07 -3.42 -8.77
CA ALA A 33 -1.25 -4.16 -10.01
C ALA A 33 -2.37 -3.59 -10.87
N LEU A 34 -3.47 -3.15 -10.23
CA LEU A 34 -4.58 -2.47 -10.90
C LEU A 34 -4.13 -1.17 -11.57
N PHE A 35 -3.32 -0.35 -10.90
CA PHE A 35 -2.79 0.88 -11.49
C PHE A 35 -1.81 0.63 -12.63
N VAL A 36 -0.96 -0.39 -12.53
CA VAL A 36 -0.09 -0.80 -13.64
C VAL A 36 -0.92 -1.29 -14.83
N LEU A 37 -1.99 -2.06 -14.59
CA LEU A 37 -2.91 -2.50 -15.64
C LEU A 37 -3.56 -1.31 -16.35
N PHE A 38 -4.11 -0.34 -15.59
CA PHE A 38 -4.70 0.85 -16.19
C PHE A 38 -3.67 1.71 -16.93
N ALA A 39 -2.46 1.84 -16.40
CA ALA A 39 -1.37 2.53 -17.10
C ALA A 39 -1.06 1.89 -18.47
N ILE A 40 -1.04 0.55 -18.56
CA ILE A 40 -0.85 -0.18 -19.82
C ILE A 40 -2.02 0.06 -20.79
N VAL A 41 -3.26 -0.04 -20.29
CA VAL A 41 -4.47 0.16 -21.10
C VAL A 41 -4.51 1.57 -21.69
N VAL A 42 -4.30 2.61 -20.87
CA VAL A 42 -4.28 4.01 -21.33
C VAL A 42 -3.11 4.25 -22.28
N SER A 43 -1.91 3.71 -21.99
CA SER A 43 -0.75 3.83 -22.89
C SER A 43 -1.03 3.23 -24.27
N THR A 44 -1.68 2.08 -24.32
CA THR A 44 -2.02 1.42 -25.59
C THR A 44 -2.92 2.32 -26.44
N LYS A 45 -3.94 2.94 -25.83
CA LYS A 45 -4.82 3.88 -26.54
C LYS A 45 -4.13 5.19 -26.92
N GLN A 46 -3.16 5.63 -26.13
CA GLN A 46 -2.46 6.89 -26.35
C GLN A 46 -1.37 6.83 -27.43
N TYR A 47 -0.67 5.70 -27.56
CA TYR A 47 0.49 5.57 -28.45
C TYR A 47 0.24 4.69 -29.68
N VAL A 48 -0.74 3.77 -29.63
CA VAL A 48 -1.01 2.83 -30.74
C VAL A 48 -2.27 3.21 -31.52
N GLY A 49 -3.22 3.88 -30.89
CA GLY A 49 -4.44 4.39 -31.54
C GLY A 49 -4.36 5.88 -31.85
N ASP A 50 -5.44 6.43 -32.42
CA ASP A 50 -5.59 7.86 -32.66
C ASP A 50 -6.13 8.56 -31.39
N PRO A 51 -5.29 9.30 -30.63
CA PRO A 51 -5.72 9.89 -29.36
C PRO A 51 -6.65 11.09 -29.56
N ILE A 52 -6.55 11.75 -30.72
CA ILE A 52 -7.29 12.96 -31.09
C ILE A 52 -7.61 12.95 -32.59
N GLN A 53 -8.79 13.45 -32.94
CA GLN A 53 -9.20 13.66 -34.34
C GLN A 53 -9.77 15.07 -34.49
N CYS A 54 -9.17 15.88 -35.36
CA CYS A 54 -9.54 17.28 -35.54
C CYS A 54 -10.33 17.51 -36.83
N TRP A 55 -11.34 18.37 -36.75
CA TRP A 55 -12.11 18.86 -37.88
C TRP A 55 -11.31 19.94 -38.62
N VAL A 56 -10.60 19.54 -39.67
CA VAL A 56 -9.75 20.42 -40.49
C VAL A 56 -10.50 20.96 -41.72
N PRO A 57 -10.05 22.10 -42.30
CA PRO A 57 -10.63 22.64 -43.54
C PRO A 57 -10.51 21.66 -44.71
N ALA A 58 -11.48 21.67 -45.63
CA ALA A 58 -11.52 20.77 -46.79
C ALA A 58 -10.32 20.90 -47.76
N GLU A 59 -9.58 22.01 -47.70
CA GLU A 59 -8.37 22.26 -48.48
C GLU A 59 -7.12 21.52 -47.94
N PHE A 60 -7.20 20.93 -46.75
CA PHE A 60 -6.09 20.18 -46.16
C PHE A 60 -5.98 18.80 -46.81
N THR A 61 -4.76 18.42 -47.21
CA THR A 61 -4.45 17.05 -47.67
C THR A 61 -4.36 16.12 -46.46
N GLY A 62 -4.38 14.80 -46.67
CA GLY A 62 -4.22 13.83 -45.58
C GLY A 62 -2.99 14.07 -44.71
N ASN A 63 -1.86 14.47 -45.31
CA ASN A 63 -0.64 14.82 -44.55
C ASN A 63 -0.82 16.07 -43.68
N HIS A 64 -1.62 17.05 -44.13
CA HIS A 64 -1.92 18.24 -43.33
C HIS A 64 -2.87 17.92 -42.18
N GLU A 65 -3.82 17.00 -42.37
CA GLU A 65 -4.68 16.47 -41.31
C GLU A 65 -3.86 15.77 -40.24
N GLU A 66 -2.97 14.85 -40.64
CA GLU A 66 -2.08 14.13 -39.72
C GLU A 66 -1.16 15.08 -38.94
N TYR A 67 -0.57 16.07 -39.63
CA TYR A 67 0.20 17.13 -38.97
C TYR A 67 -0.64 17.89 -37.94
N THR A 68 -1.89 18.25 -38.29
CA THR A 68 -2.77 19.01 -37.40
C THR A 68 -3.14 18.19 -36.17
N ASN A 69 -3.51 16.91 -36.35
CA ASN A 69 -3.81 15.99 -35.26
C ASN A 69 -2.62 15.85 -34.30
N ASN A 70 -1.42 15.60 -34.84
CA ASN A 70 -0.19 15.46 -34.05
C ASN A 70 0.18 16.77 -33.34
N PHE A 71 0.09 17.91 -34.03
CA PHE A 71 0.38 19.22 -33.44
C PHE A 71 -0.59 19.54 -32.30
N CYS A 72 -1.88 19.30 -32.49
CA CYS A 72 -2.92 19.50 -31.47
C CYS A 72 -2.91 18.47 -30.35
N TRP A 73 -2.27 17.32 -30.53
CA TRP A 73 -2.03 16.37 -29.45
C TRP A 73 -0.85 16.79 -28.58
N ILE A 74 0.26 17.19 -29.21
CA ILE A 74 1.49 17.60 -28.50
C ILE A 74 1.30 18.95 -27.82
N ARG A 75 0.56 19.85 -28.47
CA ARG A 75 0.19 21.14 -27.89
C ARG A 75 -1.10 20.99 -27.10
N ASN A 76 -1.15 21.54 -25.89
CA ASN A 76 -2.37 21.47 -25.07
C ASN A 76 -3.58 22.05 -25.81
N THR A 77 -4.73 21.41 -25.65
CA THR A 77 -6.04 21.90 -26.11
C THR A 77 -6.78 22.60 -24.97
N TYR A 78 -7.88 23.28 -25.28
CA TYR A 78 -8.72 23.92 -24.25
C TYR A 78 -10.20 23.56 -24.40
N TYR A 79 -10.90 23.50 -23.28
CA TYR A 79 -12.35 23.32 -23.25
C TYR A 79 -13.04 24.66 -23.50
N LEU A 80 -14.06 24.65 -24.36
CA LEU A 80 -14.93 25.79 -24.63
C LEU A 80 -16.38 25.28 -24.77
N PRO A 81 -17.30 25.69 -23.87
CA PRO A 81 -18.73 25.42 -24.03
C PRO A 81 -19.28 26.03 -25.34
N TYR A 82 -20.26 25.37 -25.96
CA TYR A 82 -20.82 25.79 -27.24
C TYR A 82 -21.51 27.17 -27.18
N GLU A 83 -21.98 27.59 -26.01
CA GLU A 83 -22.66 28.87 -25.81
C GLU A 83 -21.68 30.05 -25.76
N LYS A 84 -20.37 29.80 -25.64
CA LYS A 84 -19.35 30.83 -25.53
C LYS A 84 -18.63 31.04 -26.87
N ASN A 85 -18.46 32.32 -27.24
CA ASN A 85 -17.65 32.69 -28.40
C ASN A 85 -16.18 32.33 -28.19
N ILE A 86 -15.49 32.00 -29.29
CA ILE A 86 -14.06 31.70 -29.29
C ILE A 86 -13.28 32.93 -28.77
N PRO A 87 -12.51 32.82 -27.67
CA PRO A 87 -11.78 33.95 -27.11
C PRO A 87 -10.73 34.49 -28.10
N LYS A 88 -10.62 35.82 -28.14
CA LYS A 88 -9.60 36.50 -28.97
C LYS A 88 -8.19 36.16 -28.49
N GLU A 89 -7.18 36.41 -29.33
CA GLU A 89 -5.79 36.00 -29.05
C GLU A 89 -5.26 36.52 -27.71
N TYR A 90 -5.55 37.78 -27.39
CA TYR A 90 -5.10 38.41 -26.16
C TYR A 90 -5.84 37.90 -24.91
N GLU A 91 -6.91 37.11 -25.07
CA GLU A 91 -7.73 36.57 -23.97
C GLU A 91 -7.29 35.15 -23.60
N HIS A 92 -5.98 34.93 -23.46
CA HIS A 92 -5.42 33.63 -23.11
C HIS A 92 -5.96 33.10 -21.77
N ASP A 93 -6.20 33.98 -20.79
CA ASP A 93 -6.66 33.62 -19.44
C ASP A 93 -8.10 33.06 -19.43
N LYS A 94 -8.88 33.30 -20.49
CA LYS A 94 -10.24 32.75 -20.61
C LYS A 94 -10.26 31.30 -21.08
N ARG A 95 -9.11 30.73 -21.44
CA ARG A 95 -9.01 29.38 -22.00
C ARG A 95 -8.72 28.38 -20.90
N GLN A 96 -9.64 27.44 -20.68
CA GLN A 96 -9.42 26.33 -19.77
C GLN A 96 -8.54 25.28 -20.47
N ILE A 97 -7.22 25.43 -20.36
CA ILE A 97 -6.23 24.53 -20.97
C ILE A 97 -6.23 23.19 -20.25
N ILE A 98 -6.07 22.10 -21.01
CA ILE A 98 -6.07 20.74 -20.48
C ILE A 98 -4.71 20.07 -20.77
N PRO A 99 -3.75 20.13 -19.83
CA PRO A 99 -2.40 19.62 -20.06
C PRO A 99 -2.18 18.16 -19.61
N TYR A 100 -3.12 17.58 -18.87
CA TYR A 100 -2.84 16.36 -18.11
C TYR A 100 -2.88 15.07 -18.95
N TYR A 101 -3.53 15.05 -20.12
CA TYR A 101 -3.77 13.83 -20.90
C TYR A 101 -2.48 13.07 -21.25
N GLN A 102 -1.45 13.81 -21.64
CA GLN A 102 -0.16 13.26 -22.01
C GLN A 102 0.49 12.49 -20.85
N TRP A 103 0.22 12.93 -19.61
CA TRP A 103 0.81 12.42 -18.38
C TRP A 103 -0.03 11.33 -17.70
N MET A 104 -1.25 11.05 -18.17
CA MET A 104 -2.17 10.12 -17.51
C MET A 104 -1.56 8.72 -17.25
N PRO A 105 -0.88 8.07 -18.21
CA PRO A 105 -0.29 6.76 -17.95
C PRO A 105 0.86 6.82 -16.93
N MET A 106 1.65 7.90 -16.97
CA MET A 106 2.76 8.09 -16.03
C MET A 106 2.24 8.34 -14.61
N ILE A 107 1.16 9.11 -14.47
CA ILE A 107 0.50 9.36 -13.17
C ILE A 107 0.02 8.04 -12.58
N LEU A 108 -0.69 7.20 -13.34
CA LEU A 108 -1.14 5.88 -12.89
C LEU A 108 0.05 4.97 -12.51
N ALA A 109 1.13 4.97 -13.29
CA ALA A 109 2.32 4.19 -12.97
C ALA A 109 2.99 4.67 -11.66
N ILE A 110 3.13 5.99 -11.48
CA ILE A 110 3.65 6.59 -10.23
C ILE A 110 2.75 6.25 -9.05
N GLN A 111 1.43 6.32 -9.21
CA GLN A 111 0.48 5.92 -8.15
C GLN A 111 0.67 4.46 -7.75
N GLY A 112 0.88 3.56 -8.72
CA GLY A 112 1.24 2.17 -8.45
C GLY A 112 2.51 2.04 -7.60
N LEU A 113 3.57 2.75 -7.96
CA LEU A 113 4.82 2.76 -7.19
C LEU A 113 4.63 3.33 -5.77
N LEU A 114 3.84 4.40 -5.62
CA LEU A 114 3.55 5.01 -4.32
C LEU A 114 2.79 4.05 -3.40
N CYS A 115 1.89 3.22 -3.92
CA CYS A 115 1.22 2.16 -3.14
C CYS A 115 2.20 1.14 -2.54
N TYR A 116 3.38 0.97 -3.12
CA TYR A 116 4.40 0.02 -2.66
C TYR A 116 5.33 0.59 -1.57
N LEU A 117 5.39 1.91 -1.40
CA LEU A 117 6.31 2.53 -0.44
C LEU A 117 6.10 2.08 1.03
N PRO A 118 4.87 1.96 1.55
CA PRO A 118 4.66 1.56 2.95
C PRO A 118 5.22 0.16 3.25
N ILE A 119 5.03 -0.80 2.35
CA ILE A 119 5.53 -2.17 2.54
C ILE A 119 7.05 -2.26 2.39
N LEU A 120 7.64 -1.43 1.51
CA LEU A 120 9.08 -1.33 1.40
C LEU A 120 9.69 -0.85 2.72
N LEU A 121 9.08 0.16 3.34
CA LEU A 121 9.50 0.68 4.65
C LEU A 121 9.35 -0.37 5.76
N TRP A 122 8.26 -1.14 5.77
CA TRP A 122 8.09 -2.27 6.70
C TRP A 122 9.25 -3.26 6.58
N ARG A 123 9.53 -3.75 5.37
CA ARG A 123 10.57 -4.77 5.14
C ARG A 123 11.96 -4.27 5.54
N CYS A 124 12.35 -3.07 5.10
CA CYS A 124 13.67 -2.51 5.40
C CYS A 124 13.89 -2.27 6.91
N LEU A 125 12.85 -1.96 7.67
CA LEU A 125 12.96 -1.68 9.11
C LEU A 125 12.70 -2.92 9.98
N ASN A 126 11.94 -3.89 9.47
CA ASN A 126 11.73 -5.20 10.08
C ASN A 126 13.00 -6.03 10.05
N ASP A 127 13.74 -6.05 8.92
CA ASP A 127 15.01 -6.77 8.81
C ASP A 127 16.04 -6.29 9.84
N LYS A 128 16.00 -5.00 10.18
CA LYS A 128 16.89 -4.44 11.22
C LYS A 128 16.54 -4.94 12.61
N SER A 129 15.31 -5.39 12.87
CA SER A 129 14.79 -5.73 14.21
C SER A 129 15.54 -6.87 14.91
N GLY A 130 16.26 -7.70 14.15
CA GLY A 130 16.96 -8.88 14.66
C GLY A 130 16.12 -10.16 14.62
N ILE A 131 14.87 -10.09 14.13
CA ILE A 131 14.05 -11.24 13.80
C ILE A 131 13.45 -11.06 12.40
N ASP A 132 13.61 -12.06 11.53
CA ASP A 132 12.89 -12.07 10.26
C ASP A 132 11.50 -12.67 10.47
N VAL A 133 10.52 -11.78 10.65
CA VAL A 133 9.11 -12.14 10.82
C VAL A 133 8.60 -13.00 9.67
N ASN A 134 9.08 -12.77 8.43
CA ASN A 134 8.68 -13.56 7.28
C ASN A 134 9.11 -15.03 7.44
N THR A 135 10.35 -15.27 7.89
CA THR A 135 10.83 -16.64 8.16
C THR A 135 9.97 -17.35 9.21
N VAL A 136 9.51 -16.64 10.26
CA VAL A 136 8.63 -17.23 11.28
C VAL A 136 7.25 -17.57 10.72
N VAL A 137 6.66 -16.70 9.90
CA VAL A 137 5.37 -16.96 9.26
C VAL A 137 5.47 -18.09 8.24
N GLU A 138 6.51 -18.10 7.40
CA GLU A 138 6.79 -19.17 6.44
C GLU A 138 6.98 -20.52 7.13
N ALA A 139 7.70 -20.54 8.27
CA ALA A 139 7.83 -21.75 9.07
C ALA A 139 6.48 -22.20 9.66
N GLY A 140 5.61 -21.26 10.03
CA GLY A 140 4.24 -21.56 10.46
C GLY A 140 3.38 -22.16 9.35
N GLU A 141 3.51 -21.66 8.12
CA GLU A 141 2.83 -22.20 6.93
C GLU A 141 3.35 -23.60 6.59
N ALA A 142 4.67 -23.79 6.63
CA ALA A 142 5.30 -25.10 6.45
C ALA A 142 4.86 -26.10 7.54
N PHE A 143 4.72 -25.65 8.79
CA PHE A 143 4.17 -26.47 9.88
C PHE A 143 2.73 -26.91 9.60
N THR A 144 1.88 -26.01 9.10
CA THR A 144 0.50 -26.35 8.74
C THR A 144 0.43 -27.37 7.62
N ASN A 145 1.32 -27.27 6.63
CA ASN A 145 1.35 -28.15 5.46
C ASN A 145 2.12 -29.45 5.69
N ALA A 146 2.80 -29.62 6.83
CA ALA A 146 3.60 -30.81 7.10
C ALA A 146 2.72 -32.01 7.49
N GLU A 147 2.81 -33.09 6.71
CA GLU A 147 2.09 -34.35 6.93
C GLU A 147 2.81 -35.25 7.95
N ILE A 148 4.15 -35.18 8.02
CA ILE A 148 4.97 -36.03 8.89
C ILE A 148 5.13 -35.39 10.28
N ALA A 149 4.78 -36.13 11.34
CA ALA A 149 4.84 -35.67 12.73
C ALA A 149 6.24 -35.18 13.17
N GLU A 150 7.30 -35.91 12.80
CA GLU A 150 8.68 -35.54 13.15
C GLU A 150 9.10 -34.21 12.51
N SER A 151 8.68 -33.94 11.27
CA SER A 151 8.97 -32.69 10.57
C SER A 151 8.23 -31.50 11.20
N ARG A 152 6.98 -31.71 11.65
CA ARG A 152 6.19 -30.72 12.37
C ARG A 152 6.88 -30.30 13.67
N GLU A 153 7.34 -31.26 14.46
CA GLU A 153 8.01 -30.99 15.74
C GLU A 153 9.33 -30.23 15.54
N LYS A 154 10.14 -30.62 14.55
CA LYS A 154 11.37 -29.90 14.19
C LYS A 154 11.08 -28.45 13.77
N THR A 155 10.04 -28.22 12.97
CA THR A 155 9.64 -26.88 12.51
C THR A 155 9.14 -26.02 13.67
N LEU A 156 8.30 -26.59 14.55
CA LEU A 156 7.81 -25.93 15.75
C LEU A 156 8.96 -25.55 16.70
N THR A 157 9.91 -26.46 16.89
CA THR A 157 11.12 -26.23 17.69
C THR A 157 11.97 -25.11 17.08
N HIS A 158 12.11 -25.08 15.75
CA HIS A 158 12.81 -24.02 15.05
C HIS A 158 12.16 -22.64 15.27
N MET A 159 10.84 -22.54 15.07
CA MET A 159 10.07 -21.32 15.32
C MET A 159 10.22 -20.84 16.77
N THR A 160 10.14 -21.77 17.72
CA THR A 160 10.26 -21.50 19.16
C THR A 160 11.64 -21.00 19.53
N ARG A 161 12.70 -21.61 19.00
CA ARG A 161 14.08 -21.16 19.24
C ARG A 161 14.34 -19.77 18.64
N GLN A 162 13.82 -19.48 17.45
CA GLN A 162 13.98 -18.16 16.84
C GLN A 162 13.30 -17.07 17.68
N LEU A 163 12.05 -17.29 18.08
CA LEU A 163 11.33 -16.31 18.89
C LEU A 163 11.89 -16.19 20.30
N ASP A 164 12.28 -17.30 20.96
CA ASP A 164 12.91 -17.26 22.28
C ASP A 164 14.24 -16.49 22.27
N ARG A 165 15.10 -16.70 21.26
CA ARG A 165 16.34 -15.93 21.10
C ARG A 165 16.05 -14.44 20.95
N TYR A 166 15.08 -14.06 20.13
CA TYR A 166 14.66 -12.67 19.99
C TYR A 166 14.17 -12.06 21.30
N LEU A 167 13.27 -12.75 22.01
CA LEU A 167 12.70 -12.28 23.28
C LEU A 167 13.74 -12.21 24.42
N SER A 168 14.72 -13.12 24.41
CA SER A 168 15.80 -13.16 25.41
C SER A 168 16.81 -12.04 25.19
N ASN A 169 17.24 -11.82 23.95
CA ASN A 169 18.21 -10.76 23.61
C ASN A 169 17.66 -9.35 23.93
N GLN A 170 16.33 -9.18 24.01
CA GLN A 170 15.73 -7.93 24.48
C GLN A 170 16.01 -7.63 25.97
N LYS A 171 16.41 -8.62 26.78
CA LYS A 171 16.68 -8.46 28.21
C LYS A 171 18.10 -7.96 28.50
N ASP A 172 19.06 -8.19 27.61
CA ASP A 172 20.49 -8.07 27.90
C ASP A 172 21.16 -6.76 27.46
N VAL A 173 20.42 -5.76 26.95
CA VAL A 173 21.03 -4.49 26.54
C VAL A 173 21.21 -3.55 27.74
N PRO A 174 22.45 -3.23 28.17
CA PRO A 174 22.71 -2.45 29.38
C PRO A 174 22.23 -1.00 29.25
N LYS A 175 21.82 -0.42 30.38
CA LYS A 175 21.35 0.97 30.54
C LYS A 175 22.50 1.99 30.44
N GLY A 176 23.31 1.93 29.38
CA GLY A 176 24.44 2.85 29.15
C GLY A 176 23.97 4.18 28.57
N CYS A 177 24.00 5.24 29.39
CA CYS A 177 23.60 6.59 29.02
C CYS A 177 24.79 7.39 28.47
N THR A 178 25.18 7.19 27.21
CA THR A 178 26.10 8.09 26.50
C THR A 178 25.79 8.08 25.00
N ILE A 179 25.11 9.10 24.49
CA ILE A 179 24.74 9.17 23.07
C ILE A 179 25.05 10.55 22.48
N SER A 180 25.74 10.54 21.34
CA SER A 180 26.22 11.68 20.53
C SER A 180 25.10 12.39 19.77
N LEU A 181 25.32 13.68 19.48
CA LEU A 181 24.37 14.62 18.83
C LEU A 181 23.78 14.13 17.49
N LYS A 182 24.46 13.23 16.76
CA LYS A 182 23.96 12.67 15.48
C LYS A 182 22.76 11.73 15.64
N GLN A 183 22.46 11.24 16.86
CA GLN A 183 21.31 10.37 17.14
C GLN A 183 20.06 11.12 17.64
N CYS A 184 20.13 12.45 17.82
CA CYS A 184 19.00 13.24 18.33
C CYS A 184 17.82 13.30 17.34
N PHE A 185 18.08 13.43 16.03
CA PHE A 185 17.04 13.42 15.00
C PHE A 185 16.35 12.05 14.86
N SER A 186 17.06 10.96 15.19
CA SER A 186 16.49 9.61 15.28
C SER A 186 15.65 9.40 16.54
N HIS A 187 15.81 10.22 17.58
CA HIS A 187 15.23 9.97 18.90
C HIS A 187 13.83 10.59 19.08
N ALA A 188 13.47 11.61 18.30
CA ALA A 188 12.11 12.17 18.31
C ALA A 188 11.05 11.13 17.87
N CYS A 189 11.43 10.22 16.96
CA CYS A 189 10.60 9.09 16.52
C CYS A 189 10.99 7.75 17.21
N CYS A 190 11.88 7.75 18.21
CA CYS A 190 12.31 6.52 18.92
C CYS A 190 12.19 6.57 20.46
N SER A 191 11.93 7.73 21.06
CA SER A 191 11.68 7.87 22.51
C SER A 191 10.42 7.11 22.99
N LEU A 192 9.41 6.99 22.12
CA LEU A 192 8.20 6.16 22.34
C LEU A 192 8.41 4.68 21.96
N PHE A 193 9.50 4.35 21.26
CA PHE A 193 9.65 3.13 20.42
C PHE A 193 10.95 2.36 20.67
N GLY A 194 11.42 2.34 21.90
CA GLY A 194 12.66 1.65 22.24
C GLY A 194 12.53 0.12 22.17
N ARG A 195 13.45 -0.55 21.47
CA ARG A 195 13.67 -2.01 21.56
C ARG A 195 13.67 -2.54 23.01
N HIS A 196 14.12 -1.72 23.94
CA HIS A 196 14.16 -1.99 25.38
C HIS A 196 12.77 -2.26 26.00
N LYS A 197 11.69 -1.69 25.47
CA LYS A 197 10.32 -1.91 25.97
C LYS A 197 9.63 -3.13 25.32
N GLY A 198 10.26 -3.77 24.33
CA GLY A 198 9.70 -4.92 23.60
C GLY A 198 8.40 -4.61 22.86
N ASN A 199 8.30 -3.39 22.31
CA ASN A 199 7.16 -2.90 21.54
C ASN A 199 7.59 -2.34 20.16
N TYR A 200 8.83 -2.59 19.73
CA TYR A 200 9.40 -1.98 18.52
C TYR A 200 8.65 -2.44 17.26
N LEU A 201 8.43 -3.74 17.10
CA LEU A 201 7.77 -4.31 15.92
C LEU A 201 6.32 -3.89 15.82
N MET A 202 5.58 -3.97 16.93
CA MET A 202 4.17 -3.55 16.98
C MET A 202 4.01 -2.09 16.56
N CYS A 203 4.90 -1.23 17.06
CA CYS A 203 4.85 0.18 16.76
C CYS A 203 5.30 0.52 15.33
N LEU A 204 6.37 -0.11 14.85
CA LEU A 204 6.79 0.01 13.46
C LEU A 204 5.63 -0.36 12.52
N TYR A 205 4.92 -1.44 12.83
CA TYR A 205 3.76 -1.87 12.06
C TYR A 205 2.63 -0.84 12.07
N LEU A 206 2.33 -0.24 13.23
CA LEU A 206 1.35 0.86 13.31
C LEU A 206 1.78 2.10 12.50
N ILE A 207 3.06 2.46 12.50
CA ILE A 207 3.57 3.56 11.68
C ILE A 207 3.37 3.26 10.19
N VAL A 208 3.68 2.03 9.76
CA VAL A 208 3.45 1.58 8.39
C VAL A 208 1.97 1.64 8.02
N LYS A 209 1.07 1.23 8.92
CA LYS A 209 -0.39 1.32 8.70
C LYS A 209 -0.86 2.76 8.54
N VAL A 210 -0.36 3.68 9.36
CA VAL A 210 -0.65 5.12 9.24
C VAL A 210 -0.11 5.66 7.91
N LEU A 211 1.11 5.30 7.54
CA LEU A 211 1.72 5.70 6.26
C LEU A 211 0.96 5.13 5.06
N ALA A 212 0.47 3.90 5.14
CA ALA A 212 -0.36 3.27 4.11
C ALA A 212 -1.67 4.03 3.90
N LEU A 213 -2.36 4.38 4.99
CA LEU A 213 -3.59 5.19 4.92
C LEU A 213 -3.29 6.60 4.38
N ALA A 214 -2.23 7.25 4.87
CA ALA A 214 -1.79 8.55 4.38
C ALA A 214 -1.42 8.52 2.90
N SER A 215 -0.82 7.43 2.41
CA SER A 215 -0.51 7.24 0.98
C SER A 215 -1.78 7.22 0.13
N VAL A 216 -2.84 6.51 0.56
CA VAL A 216 -4.11 6.45 -0.18
C VAL A 216 -4.80 7.81 -0.22
N PHE A 217 -4.88 8.51 0.92
CA PHE A 217 -5.41 9.88 0.94
C PHE A 217 -4.56 10.84 0.10
N GLY A 218 -3.24 10.75 0.22
CA GLY A 218 -2.29 11.54 -0.58
C GLY A 218 -2.47 11.33 -2.08
N GLN A 219 -2.76 10.10 -2.52
CA GLN A 219 -3.08 9.81 -3.93
C GLN A 219 -4.38 10.45 -4.38
N LEU A 220 -5.43 10.46 -3.54
CA LEU A 220 -6.70 11.11 -3.84
C LEU A 220 -6.52 12.64 -4.00
N PHE A 221 -5.73 13.26 -3.12
CA PHE A 221 -5.42 14.69 -3.20
C PHE A 221 -4.45 15.02 -4.35
N ALA A 222 -3.50 14.13 -4.66
CA ALA A 222 -2.62 14.31 -5.82
C ALA A 222 -3.41 14.34 -7.13
N LEU A 223 -4.44 13.48 -7.28
CA LEU A 223 -5.32 13.53 -8.44
C LEU A 223 -6.10 14.85 -8.54
N ASN A 224 -6.45 15.46 -7.41
CA ASN A 224 -7.06 16.78 -7.40
C ASN A 224 -6.15 17.85 -8.03
N PHE A 225 -4.85 17.79 -7.70
CA PHE A 225 -3.86 18.71 -8.26
C PHE A 225 -3.64 18.48 -9.76
N PHE A 226 -3.55 17.22 -10.21
CA PHE A 226 -3.24 16.90 -11.61
C PHE A 226 -4.41 17.05 -12.59
N LEU A 227 -5.61 16.59 -12.23
CA LEU A 227 -6.76 16.62 -13.13
C LEU A 227 -7.47 17.98 -13.11
N GLY A 228 -7.28 18.75 -12.02
CA GLY A 228 -8.04 19.98 -11.78
C GLY A 228 -9.51 19.69 -11.51
N GLN A 229 -10.17 20.61 -10.79
CA GLN A 229 -11.60 20.56 -10.45
C GLN A 229 -12.00 19.48 -9.44
N ASP A 230 -11.65 19.62 -8.16
CA ASP A 230 -12.25 18.89 -7.02
C ASP A 230 -12.47 17.38 -7.22
N PHE A 231 -11.43 16.67 -7.65
CA PHE A 231 -11.46 15.22 -7.87
C PHE A 231 -11.85 14.44 -6.60
N HIS A 232 -11.55 14.96 -5.42
CA HIS A 232 -11.89 14.35 -4.14
C HIS A 232 -13.41 14.13 -3.96
N MET A 233 -14.27 14.95 -4.59
CA MET A 233 -15.73 14.79 -4.54
C MET A 233 -16.30 13.99 -5.71
N TYR A 234 -15.46 13.52 -6.64
CA TYR A 234 -15.92 12.98 -7.93
C TYR A 234 -16.97 11.87 -7.82
N GLY A 235 -16.74 10.88 -6.97
CA GLY A 235 -17.67 9.77 -6.84
C GLY A 235 -19.02 10.18 -6.24
N PHE A 236 -19.01 11.16 -5.33
CA PHE A 236 -20.25 11.72 -4.78
C PHE A 236 -21.03 12.48 -5.85
N ASP A 237 -20.35 13.31 -6.66
CA ASP A 237 -20.97 14.04 -7.77
C ASP A 237 -21.56 13.08 -8.81
N ALA A 238 -20.86 11.98 -9.10
CA ALA A 238 -21.32 10.95 -10.02
C ALA A 238 -22.57 10.23 -9.51
N ILE A 239 -22.61 9.86 -8.22
CA ILE A 239 -23.80 9.26 -7.59
C ILE A 239 -24.97 10.25 -7.60
N HIS A 240 -24.74 11.49 -7.19
CA HIS A 240 -25.77 12.53 -7.17
C HIS A 240 -26.37 12.77 -8.56
N SER A 241 -25.52 12.84 -9.58
CA SER A 241 -25.95 13.05 -10.97
C SER A 241 -26.75 11.85 -11.50
N MET A 242 -26.37 10.63 -11.12
CA MET A 242 -27.11 9.41 -11.46
C MET A 242 -28.50 9.37 -10.81
N ILE A 243 -28.62 9.82 -9.55
CA ILE A 243 -29.90 9.90 -8.84
C ILE A 243 -30.81 10.98 -9.45
N THR A 244 -30.23 12.12 -9.83
CA THR A 244 -30.98 13.28 -10.37
C THR A 244 -31.36 13.08 -11.84
N GLY A 245 -30.81 12.06 -12.52
CA GLY A 245 -31.06 11.80 -13.94
C GLY A 245 -30.43 12.83 -14.87
N THR A 246 -29.47 13.62 -14.40
CA THR A 246 -28.73 14.59 -15.20
C THR A 246 -27.58 13.91 -15.95
N ASP A 247 -27.39 14.25 -17.22
CA ASP A 247 -26.30 13.68 -18.03
C ASP A 247 -24.91 14.00 -17.46
N VAL A 248 -24.27 12.98 -16.89
CA VAL A 248 -22.86 13.02 -16.41
C VAL A 248 -21.87 13.31 -17.55
N SER A 249 -22.29 13.11 -18.80
CA SER A 249 -21.47 13.18 -20.01
C SER A 249 -20.90 14.57 -20.32
N ALA A 250 -21.38 15.63 -19.66
CA ALA A 250 -20.94 17.01 -19.89
C ALA A 250 -20.04 17.56 -18.76
N SER A 251 -19.37 16.70 -17.98
CA SER A 251 -18.45 17.19 -16.96
C SER A 251 -17.26 17.94 -17.60
N PRO A 252 -17.00 19.21 -17.21
CA PRO A 252 -15.87 19.99 -17.73
C PRO A 252 -14.51 19.42 -17.30
N ARG A 253 -14.49 18.41 -16.42
CA ARG A 253 -13.27 17.72 -15.99
C ARG A 253 -12.69 16.87 -17.11
N PHE A 254 -13.54 16.13 -17.85
CA PHE A 254 -13.15 15.25 -18.95
C PHE A 254 -13.94 15.57 -20.24
N PRO A 255 -13.65 16.71 -20.89
CA PRO A 255 -14.34 17.10 -22.11
C PRO A 255 -13.96 16.23 -23.31
N ARG A 256 -14.96 15.69 -24.00
CA ARG A 256 -14.77 14.86 -25.21
C ARG A 256 -14.49 15.68 -26.46
N VAL A 257 -14.77 16.98 -26.41
CA VAL A 257 -14.57 17.95 -27.49
C VAL A 257 -13.74 19.11 -26.94
N THR A 258 -12.67 19.46 -27.63
CA THR A 258 -11.79 20.57 -27.29
C THR A 258 -11.46 21.41 -28.51
N MET A 259 -10.91 22.60 -28.28
CA MET A 259 -10.46 23.50 -29.33
C MET A 259 -8.93 23.55 -29.36
N CYS A 260 -8.36 23.63 -30.56
CA CYS A 260 -6.92 23.72 -30.78
C CYS A 260 -6.59 24.90 -31.69
N ASP A 261 -5.60 25.69 -31.26
CA ASP A 261 -5.08 26.83 -32.01
C ASP A 261 -3.66 26.56 -32.50
N PHE A 262 -3.45 26.72 -33.80
CA PHE A 262 -2.13 26.59 -34.41
C PHE A 262 -1.89 27.67 -35.47
N LYS A 263 -0.60 27.87 -35.80
CA LYS A 263 -0.15 28.90 -36.73
C LYS A 263 0.76 28.25 -37.77
N ILE A 264 0.45 28.43 -39.05
CA ILE A 264 1.29 27.98 -40.17
C ILE A 264 1.96 29.19 -40.80
N ARG A 265 3.27 29.11 -41.05
CA ARG A 265 4.02 30.13 -41.78
C ARG A 265 4.00 29.80 -43.27
N ARG A 266 3.52 30.72 -44.11
CA ARG A 266 3.61 30.66 -45.57
C ARG A 266 4.23 31.98 -46.06
N LEU A 267 5.28 31.91 -46.88
CA LEU A 267 6.04 33.03 -47.50
C LEU A 267 5.55 34.45 -47.08
N GLY A 268 6.10 34.98 -45.98
CA GLY A 268 5.84 36.35 -45.51
C GLY A 268 4.60 36.55 -44.63
N ASN A 269 3.73 35.55 -44.46
CA ASN A 269 2.51 35.65 -43.65
C ASN A 269 2.32 34.46 -42.68
N VAL A 270 1.74 34.74 -41.51
CA VAL A 270 1.39 33.74 -40.49
C VAL A 270 -0.12 33.55 -40.50
N GLN A 271 -0.57 32.40 -40.98
CA GLN A 271 -1.99 32.04 -40.98
C GLN A 271 -2.34 31.32 -39.69
N ARG A 272 -3.42 31.76 -39.03
CA ARG A 272 -3.92 31.15 -37.79
C ARG A 272 -5.14 30.30 -38.07
N TYR A 273 -5.15 29.10 -37.51
CA TYR A 273 -6.27 28.18 -37.58
C TYR A 273 -6.76 27.88 -36.16
N THR A 274 -8.08 27.76 -36.02
CA THR A 274 -8.75 27.23 -34.83
C THR A 274 -9.59 26.07 -35.29
N VAL A 275 -9.29 24.87 -34.80
CA VAL A 275 -9.98 23.63 -35.19
C VAL A 275 -10.62 23.00 -33.97
N GLN A 276 -11.76 22.35 -34.19
CA GLN A 276 -12.44 21.56 -33.18
C GLN A 276 -11.90 20.13 -33.23
N CYS A 277 -11.55 19.57 -32.08
CA CYS A 277 -11.02 18.22 -31.98
C CYS A 277 -11.84 17.36 -31.03
N VAL A 278 -12.02 16.09 -31.40
CA VAL A 278 -12.66 15.06 -30.58
C VAL A 278 -11.57 14.21 -29.94
N LEU A 279 -11.74 13.90 -28.65
CA LEU A 279 -10.78 13.12 -27.85
C LEU A 279 -11.43 11.81 -27.39
N PRO A 280 -11.41 10.74 -28.22
CA PRO A 280 -11.97 9.44 -27.86
C PRO A 280 -11.32 8.83 -26.60
N ILE A 281 -10.03 9.10 -26.37
CA ILE A 281 -9.29 8.65 -25.19
C ILE A 281 -9.95 9.09 -23.88
N ASN A 282 -10.64 10.24 -23.90
CA ASN A 282 -11.22 10.81 -22.70
C ASN A 282 -12.44 10.05 -22.19
N LEU A 283 -13.14 9.34 -23.09
CA LEU A 283 -14.22 8.44 -22.70
C LEU A 283 -13.70 7.31 -21.79
N PHE A 284 -12.51 6.79 -22.08
CA PHE A 284 -11.87 5.76 -21.25
C PHE A 284 -11.35 6.34 -19.94
N ASN A 285 -10.68 7.49 -19.99
CA ASN A 285 -10.15 8.14 -18.79
C ASN A 285 -11.25 8.47 -17.79
N GLU A 286 -12.39 9.02 -18.24
CA GLU A 286 -13.54 9.30 -17.39
C GLU A 286 -13.97 8.05 -16.59
N LYS A 287 -14.10 6.89 -17.25
CA LYS A 287 -14.53 5.65 -16.60
C LYS A 287 -13.46 5.04 -15.70
N ILE A 288 -12.19 5.06 -16.13
CA ILE A 288 -11.07 4.57 -15.33
C ILE A 288 -10.95 5.38 -14.04
N TYR A 289 -10.93 6.71 -14.13
CA TYR A 289 -10.76 7.56 -12.95
C TYR A 289 -11.98 7.55 -12.02
N LEU A 290 -13.18 7.33 -12.55
CA LEU A 290 -14.37 7.10 -11.71
C LEU A 290 -14.22 5.81 -10.90
N PHE A 291 -13.80 4.72 -11.56
CA PHE A 291 -13.52 3.46 -10.90
C PHE A 291 -12.39 3.59 -9.86
N VAL A 292 -11.29 4.28 -10.21
CA VAL A 292 -10.16 4.53 -9.30
C VAL A 292 -10.59 5.28 -8.05
N TRP A 293 -11.49 6.26 -8.16
CA TRP A 293 -12.02 6.98 -7.00
C TRP A 293 -12.75 6.03 -6.04
N PHE A 294 -13.68 5.22 -6.55
CA PHE A 294 -14.41 4.26 -5.71
C PHE A 294 -13.49 3.19 -5.13
N TRP A 295 -12.52 2.73 -5.91
CA TRP A 295 -11.52 1.77 -5.46
C TRP A 295 -10.67 2.33 -4.32
N LEU A 296 -10.14 3.55 -4.45
CA LEU A 296 -9.35 4.20 -3.40
C LEU A 296 -10.19 4.47 -2.14
N ALA A 297 -11.46 4.85 -2.30
CA ALA A 297 -12.39 5.00 -1.16
C ALA A 297 -12.61 3.67 -0.42
N PHE A 298 -12.83 2.57 -1.17
CA PHE A 298 -12.97 1.23 -0.63
C PHE A 298 -11.70 0.76 0.11
N VAL A 299 -10.53 0.91 -0.51
CA VAL A 299 -9.25 0.56 0.10
C VAL A 299 -8.99 1.41 1.36
N SER A 300 -9.30 2.70 1.33
CA SER A 300 -9.20 3.59 2.50
C SER A 300 -10.06 3.12 3.67
N ALA A 301 -11.30 2.68 3.41
CA ALA A 301 -12.18 2.14 4.45
C ALA A 301 -11.61 0.87 5.10
N ILE A 302 -11.11 -0.08 4.30
CA ILE A 302 -10.49 -1.32 4.80
C ILE A 302 -9.21 -1.04 5.60
N LEU A 303 -8.35 -0.14 5.11
CA LEU A 303 -7.13 0.25 5.81
C LEU A 303 -7.45 0.96 7.13
N SER A 304 -8.47 1.83 7.14
CA SER A 304 -8.93 2.51 8.35
C SER A 304 -9.42 1.51 9.40
N PHE A 305 -10.25 0.54 9.00
CA PHE A 305 -10.72 -0.52 9.89
C PHE A 305 -9.55 -1.35 10.44
N SER A 306 -8.60 -1.75 9.59
CA SER A 306 -7.40 -2.48 10.01
C SER A 306 -6.58 -1.66 11.01
N LEU A 307 -6.29 -0.39 10.72
CA LEU A 307 -5.55 0.50 11.60
C LEU A 307 -6.22 0.64 12.97
N ILE A 308 -7.53 0.91 13.01
CA ILE A 308 -8.29 0.99 14.26
C ILE A 308 -8.22 -0.32 15.04
N SER A 309 -8.36 -1.46 14.36
CA SER A 309 -8.28 -2.77 15.00
C SER A 309 -6.91 -3.04 15.63
N TRP A 310 -5.82 -2.64 14.97
CA TRP A 310 -4.46 -2.78 15.48
C TRP A 310 -4.14 -1.80 16.61
N ILE A 311 -4.62 -0.56 16.53
CA ILE A 311 -4.51 0.42 17.62
C ILE A 311 -5.23 -0.11 18.86
N ALA A 312 -6.47 -0.58 18.71
CA ALA A 312 -7.25 -1.15 19.81
C ALA A 312 -6.50 -2.34 20.44
N ARG A 313 -5.95 -3.23 19.61
CA ARG A 313 -5.10 -4.37 20.01
C ARG A 313 -3.80 -3.97 20.70
N ALA A 314 -3.23 -2.81 20.36
CA ALA A 314 -2.00 -2.29 20.96
C ALA A 314 -2.25 -1.69 22.35
N VAL A 315 -3.34 -0.93 22.50
CA VAL A 315 -3.66 -0.20 23.73
C VAL A 315 -4.30 -1.10 24.78
N MET A 316 -5.15 -2.05 24.38
CA MET A 316 -5.88 -2.91 25.31
C MET A 316 -5.00 -4.04 25.84
N LYS A 317 -4.40 -3.84 27.02
CA LYS A 317 -3.67 -4.90 27.74
C LYS A 317 -4.54 -6.13 28.01
N SER A 318 -5.83 -5.94 28.30
CA SER A 318 -6.78 -7.04 28.56
C SER A 318 -6.93 -7.98 27.35
N ASP A 319 -6.88 -7.43 26.14
CA ASP A 319 -7.00 -8.21 24.90
C ASP A 319 -5.75 -9.08 24.67
N LYS A 320 -4.55 -8.53 24.94
CA LYS A 320 -3.28 -9.26 24.92
C LYS A 320 -3.34 -10.51 25.82
N HIS A 321 -3.74 -10.33 27.07
CA HIS A 321 -3.85 -11.43 28.04
C HIS A 321 -4.92 -12.44 27.65
N ARG A 322 -6.10 -11.97 27.23
CA ARG A 322 -7.20 -12.85 26.81
C ARG A 322 -6.80 -13.71 25.62
N TYR A 323 -6.10 -13.13 24.64
CA TYR A 323 -5.63 -13.84 23.45
C TYR A 323 -4.71 -15.01 23.83
N ILE A 324 -3.65 -14.76 24.62
CA ILE A 324 -2.70 -15.81 25.01
C ILE A 324 -3.32 -16.82 25.98
N ARG A 325 -4.13 -16.37 26.95
CA ARG A 325 -4.83 -17.28 27.87
C ARG A 325 -5.77 -18.24 27.15
N LYS A 326 -6.47 -17.78 26.09
CA LYS A 326 -7.31 -18.64 25.27
C LYS A 326 -6.50 -19.80 24.68
N HIS A 327 -5.34 -19.52 24.09
CA HIS A 327 -4.47 -20.55 23.53
C HIS A 327 -3.88 -21.49 24.59
N LEU A 328 -3.45 -20.97 25.74
CA LEU A 328 -2.94 -21.81 26.85
C LEU A 328 -4.03 -22.70 27.47
N HIS A 329 -5.27 -22.22 27.52
CA HIS A 329 -6.40 -22.99 28.00
C HIS A 329 -6.74 -24.14 27.03
N LEU A 330 -6.67 -23.91 25.72
CA LEU A 330 -6.88 -24.96 24.70
C LEU A 330 -5.84 -26.09 24.79
N MET A 331 -4.62 -25.79 25.27
CA MET A 331 -3.57 -26.78 25.53
C MET A 331 -3.62 -27.38 26.94
N GLU A 332 -4.67 -27.07 27.72
CA GLU A 332 -4.84 -27.51 29.12
C GLU A 332 -3.68 -27.14 30.07
N LYS A 333 -2.89 -26.10 29.72
CA LYS A 333 -1.71 -25.67 30.51
C LYS A 333 -2.06 -24.80 31.72
N LEU A 334 -3.33 -24.47 31.93
CA LEU A 334 -3.81 -23.48 32.91
C LEU A 334 -4.73 -24.07 34.00
N GLN A 335 -4.37 -25.23 34.55
CA GLN A 335 -5.20 -25.94 35.51
C GLN A 335 -5.15 -25.34 36.93
N ARG A 336 -3.99 -24.86 37.40
CA ARG A 336 -3.84 -24.33 38.77
C ARG A 336 -3.92 -22.80 38.81
N ASP A 337 -4.34 -22.25 39.95
CA ASP A 337 -4.36 -20.79 40.14
C ASP A 337 -2.96 -20.17 40.15
N SER A 338 -1.92 -20.93 40.52
CA SER A 338 -0.52 -20.53 40.35
C SER A 338 -0.16 -20.33 38.88
N ASP A 339 -0.68 -21.18 37.99
CA ASP A 339 -0.42 -21.10 36.55
C ASP A 339 -1.09 -19.88 35.94
N LYS A 340 -2.29 -19.50 36.41
CA LYS A 340 -2.96 -18.24 36.02
C LYS A 340 -2.13 -17.00 36.35
N LYS A 341 -1.46 -16.98 37.50
CA LYS A 341 -0.55 -15.89 37.89
C LYS A 341 0.73 -15.90 37.05
N ASN A 342 1.30 -17.08 36.81
CA ASN A 342 2.48 -17.24 35.95
C ASN A 342 2.19 -16.87 34.49
N ALA A 343 0.98 -17.10 33.99
CA ALA A 343 0.55 -16.70 32.65
C ALA A 343 0.56 -15.18 32.47
N VAL A 344 0.27 -14.41 33.51
CA VAL A 344 0.40 -12.94 33.46
C VAL A 344 1.87 -12.55 33.30
N LYS A 345 2.77 -13.13 34.10
CA LYS A 345 4.22 -12.87 34.02
C LYS A 345 4.80 -13.29 32.67
N PHE A 346 4.36 -14.42 32.12
CA PHE A 346 4.74 -14.87 30.78
C PHE A 346 4.35 -13.86 29.70
N VAL A 347 3.14 -13.29 29.78
CA VAL A 347 2.66 -12.30 28.79
C VAL A 347 3.34 -10.93 28.96
N GLU A 348 3.55 -10.47 30.19
CA GLU A 348 4.11 -9.13 30.46
C GLU A 348 5.64 -9.10 30.39
N ASP A 349 6.34 -10.09 30.98
CA ASP A 349 7.79 -10.04 31.16
C ASP A 349 8.56 -10.82 30.09
N TYR A 350 8.02 -11.93 29.60
CA TYR A 350 8.68 -12.78 28.62
C TYR A 350 8.27 -12.44 27.19
N LEU A 351 6.98 -12.50 26.87
CA LEU A 351 6.47 -12.32 25.51
C LEU A 351 6.38 -10.83 25.09
N LYS A 352 6.09 -9.95 26.06
CA LYS A 352 5.90 -8.50 25.86
C LYS A 352 4.90 -8.21 24.74
N GLN A 353 4.95 -7.02 24.14
CA GLN A 353 4.03 -6.63 23.07
C GLN A 353 4.43 -7.27 21.73
N ASP A 354 5.72 -7.27 21.41
CA ASP A 354 6.25 -7.76 20.13
C ASP A 354 6.03 -9.26 19.94
N GLY A 355 6.22 -10.07 20.98
CA GLY A 355 5.96 -11.51 20.89
C GLY A 355 4.49 -11.83 20.63
N VAL A 356 3.56 -11.09 21.27
CA VAL A 356 2.13 -11.26 21.00
C VAL A 356 1.77 -10.76 19.59
N PHE A 357 2.41 -9.69 19.13
CA PHE A 357 2.25 -9.21 17.76
C PHE A 357 2.66 -10.27 16.72
N ILE A 358 3.84 -10.89 16.88
CA ILE A 358 4.32 -11.95 15.98
C ILE A 358 3.36 -13.14 15.99
N LEU A 359 2.91 -13.58 17.16
CA LEU A 359 1.95 -14.69 17.28
C LEU A 359 0.62 -14.39 16.57
N ARG A 360 0.13 -13.15 16.66
CA ARG A 360 -1.08 -12.72 15.93
C ARG A 360 -0.87 -12.74 14.43
N LEU A 361 0.29 -12.30 13.97
CA LEU A 361 0.62 -12.28 12.56
C LEU A 361 0.76 -13.69 11.97
N VAL A 362 1.37 -14.62 12.71
CA VAL A 362 1.35 -16.06 12.38
C VAL A 362 -0.09 -16.55 12.32
N GLY A 363 -0.93 -16.19 13.30
CA GLY A 363 -2.34 -16.60 13.33
C GLY A 363 -3.20 -16.05 12.20
N HIS A 364 -2.91 -14.85 11.70
CA HIS A 364 -3.61 -14.26 10.54
C HIS A 364 -3.23 -14.92 9.21
N ASN A 365 -2.03 -15.52 9.12
CA ASN A 365 -1.49 -16.09 7.89
C ASN A 365 -1.51 -17.62 7.83
N THR A 366 -1.70 -18.28 8.97
CA THR A 366 -1.74 -19.74 9.09
C THR A 366 -3.09 -20.18 9.64
N ASN A 367 -3.11 -20.91 10.76
CA ASN A 367 -4.30 -21.40 11.42
C ASN A 367 -4.22 -21.17 12.94
N ALA A 368 -5.39 -21.11 13.59
CA ALA A 368 -5.47 -20.97 15.04
C ALA A 368 -4.81 -22.14 15.80
N LEU A 369 -4.81 -23.35 15.21
CA LEU A 369 -4.17 -24.52 15.80
C LEU A 369 -2.64 -24.36 15.85
N THR A 370 -2.02 -23.90 14.75
CA THR A 370 -0.58 -23.62 14.67
C THR A 370 -0.13 -22.68 15.79
N VAL A 371 -0.86 -21.58 16.00
CA VAL A 371 -0.56 -20.64 17.07
C VAL A 371 -0.75 -21.27 18.45
N THR A 372 -1.75 -22.15 18.62
CA THR A 372 -2.03 -22.80 19.90
C THR A 372 -0.88 -23.71 20.33
N GLU A 373 -0.41 -24.57 19.42
CA GLU A 373 0.76 -25.43 19.67
C GLU A 373 2.03 -24.59 19.90
N PHE A 374 2.22 -23.54 19.11
CA PHE A 374 3.37 -22.64 19.22
C PHE A 374 3.42 -21.91 20.57
N VAL A 375 2.29 -21.38 21.04
CA VAL A 375 2.17 -20.76 22.36
C VAL A 375 2.40 -21.78 23.48
N GLY A 376 1.90 -23.00 23.33
CA GLY A 376 2.14 -24.09 24.28
C GLY A 376 3.62 -24.43 24.43
N HIS A 377 4.33 -24.54 23.31
CA HIS A 377 5.76 -24.87 23.30
C HIS A 377 6.63 -23.72 23.85
N LEU A 378 6.27 -22.46 23.58
CA LEU A 378 6.90 -21.29 24.20
C LEU A 378 6.70 -21.26 25.72
N TRP A 379 5.51 -21.63 26.18
CA TRP A 379 5.18 -21.70 27.61
C TRP A 379 6.01 -22.78 28.32
N ASP A 380 6.14 -23.96 27.73
CA ASP A 380 6.95 -25.04 28.30
C ASP A 380 8.43 -24.63 28.38
N ASN A 381 8.97 -24.02 27.32
CA ASN A 381 10.34 -23.46 27.34
C ASN A 381 10.52 -22.39 28.43
N TYR A 382 9.55 -21.48 28.59
CA TYR A 382 9.59 -20.46 29.63
C TYR A 382 9.61 -21.05 31.04
N ARG A 383 8.90 -22.16 31.28
CA ARG A 383 8.87 -22.81 32.59
C ARG A 383 10.17 -23.53 32.94
N VAL A 384 10.89 -24.05 31.95
CA VAL A 384 12.16 -24.77 32.14
C VAL A 384 13.34 -23.80 32.32
N LYS A 385 13.28 -22.62 31.70
CA LYS A 385 14.36 -21.63 31.68
C LYS A 385 14.98 -21.30 33.07
N PRO A 386 14.20 -21.05 34.14
CA PRO A 386 14.77 -20.75 35.46
C PRO A 386 15.54 -21.92 36.09
N LEU A 387 15.24 -23.16 35.71
CA LEU A 387 16.01 -24.33 36.12
C LEU A 387 17.33 -24.40 35.34
N THR A 388 17.28 -24.19 34.03
CA THR A 388 18.49 -24.16 33.18
C THR A 388 19.46 -23.07 33.63
N ASP A 389 18.97 -21.85 33.88
CA ASP A 389 19.80 -20.73 34.33
C ASP A 389 20.45 -20.98 35.71
N ARG A 390 19.81 -21.80 36.57
CA ARG A 390 20.38 -22.21 37.87
C ARG A 390 21.47 -23.25 37.69
N ILE A 391 21.21 -24.27 36.86
CA ILE A 391 22.17 -25.34 36.57
C ILE A 391 23.42 -24.77 35.89
N GLU A 392 23.25 -23.83 34.94
CA GLU A 392 24.38 -23.16 34.28
C GLU A 392 25.22 -22.33 35.26
N LYS A 393 24.59 -21.66 36.23
CA LYS A 393 25.31 -20.95 37.29
C LYS A 393 26.07 -21.89 38.20
N GLU A 394 25.43 -22.97 38.65
CA GLU A 394 26.07 -24.01 39.46
C GLU A 394 27.24 -24.67 38.72
N LEU A 395 27.13 -24.89 37.40
CA LEU A 395 28.23 -25.40 36.57
C LEU A 395 29.37 -24.38 36.34
N SER A 396 29.08 -23.09 36.39
CA SER A 396 30.10 -22.03 36.23
C SER A 396 30.87 -21.71 37.50
N GLU A 397 30.35 -22.14 38.65
CA GLU A 397 30.98 -21.98 39.97
C GLU A 397 31.86 -23.19 40.38
N VAL A 398 31.81 -24.28 39.61
CA VAL A 398 32.68 -25.47 39.71
C VAL A 398 33.78 -25.40 38.66
#